data_AF-A0A920I2B9-F1
#
_entry.id   AF-A0A920I2B9-F1
#
_cell.length_a   1.000
_cell.length_b   1.000
_cell.length_c   1.000
_cell.angle_alpha   90.00
_cell.angle_beta   90.00
_cell.angle_gamma   90.00
#
_symmetry.space_group_name_H-M   'P 1'
#
loop_
_entity.id
_entity.type
_entity.pdbx_description
1 polymer ?
#
loop_
_entity_poly.entity_id
_entity_poly.type
_entity_poly.pdbx_seq_one_letter_code
_entity_poly.pdbx_strand_id
1 'polypeptide(L)' 'MTARQNWHKSIPVGRLGTTADVVNAFLFFCDPKTSFVTGQTLYVCGGASIGALTI' A
#
# COMPACT_ATOMS: atom_id res chain seq x y z
N MET A 1 20.91 16.18 11.61
CA MET A 1 20.37 14.89 11.13
C MET A 1 19.45 15.18 9.97
N THR A 2 19.88 14.92 8.75
CA THR A 2 19.14 15.20 7.51
C THR A 2 17.97 14.23 7.37
N ALA A 3 16.74 14.74 7.23
CA ALA A 3 15.47 14.00 7.18
C ALA A 3 15.30 13.03 5.98
N ARG A 4 16.38 12.66 5.28
CA ARG A 4 16.35 11.98 3.98
C ARG A 4 16.38 10.45 4.05
N GLN A 5 16.64 9.83 5.21
CA GLN A 5 17.14 8.44 5.19
C GLN A 5 16.53 7.46 6.22
N ASN A 6 15.22 7.50 6.50
CA ASN A 6 14.59 6.47 7.37
C ASN A 6 13.23 5.95 6.89
N TRP A 7 12.83 6.24 5.65
CA TRP A 7 11.49 5.89 5.16
C TRP A 7 11.25 4.39 5.11
N HIS A 8 12.32 3.60 4.99
CA HIS A 8 12.29 2.14 5.04
C HIS A 8 11.75 1.57 6.37
N LYS A 9 11.90 2.29 7.50
CA LYS A 9 11.37 1.82 8.80
C LYS A 9 9.86 1.98 8.92
N SER A 10 9.30 2.93 8.19
CA SER A 10 7.87 3.24 8.21
C SER A 10 7.09 2.43 7.19
N ILE A 11 7.74 1.68 6.31
CA ILE A 11 7.11 0.84 5.28
C ILE A 11 7.46 -0.62 5.57
N PRO A 12 6.53 -1.42 6.13
CA PRO A 12 6.74 -2.85 6.40
C PRO A 12 7.25 -3.65 5.20
N VAL A 13 6.82 -3.32 3.98
CA VAL A 13 7.30 -3.95 2.74
C VAL A 13 8.79 -3.63 2.43
N GLY A 14 9.40 -2.69 3.15
CA GLY A 14 10.84 -2.41 3.10
C GLY A 14 11.32 -1.66 1.85
N ARG A 15 10.42 -1.27 0.95
CA ARG A 15 10.72 -0.50 -0.26
C ARG A 15 9.66 0.57 -0.54
N LEU A 16 10.05 1.56 -1.34
CA LEU A 16 9.08 2.51 -1.89
C LEU A 16 8.14 1.81 -2.89
N GLY A 17 6.90 2.27 -2.89
CA GLY A 17 5.91 1.88 -3.88
C GLY A 17 6.30 2.39 -5.27
N THR A 18 5.87 1.64 -6.26
CA THR A 18 5.97 1.97 -7.68
C THR A 18 4.57 2.19 -8.24
N THR A 19 4.48 2.79 -9.42
CA THR A 19 3.21 2.89 -10.16
C THR A 19 2.56 1.52 -10.39
N ALA A 20 3.37 0.48 -10.62
CA ALA A 20 2.87 -0.88 -10.80
C ALA A 20 2.10 -1.42 -9.58
N ASP A 21 2.51 -1.06 -8.36
CA ASP A 21 1.84 -1.51 -7.14
C ASP A 21 0.38 -1.01 -7.08
N VAL A 22 0.17 0.25 -7.46
CA VAL A 22 -1.18 0.87 -7.50
C VAL A 22 -1.99 0.35 -8.68
N VAL A 23 -1.38 0.18 -9.85
CA VAL A 23 -2.05 -0.33 -11.05
C VAL A 23 -2.57 -1.76 -10.81
N ASN A 24 -1.80 -2.63 -10.17
CA ASN A 24 -2.26 -3.99 -9.87
C ASN A 24 -3.48 -4.00 -8.93
N ALA A 25 -3.50 -3.12 -7.92
CA ALA A 25 -4.65 -2.98 -7.03
C ALA A 25 -5.89 -2.40 -7.75
N PHE A 26 -5.67 -1.46 -8.68
CA PHE A 26 -6.74 -0.95 -9.54
C PHE A 26 -7.30 -2.05 -10.45
N LEU A 27 -6.44 -2.83 -11.10
CA LEU A 27 -6.85 -3.94 -11.96
C LEU A 27 -7.64 -5.00 -11.21
N PHE A 28 -7.33 -5.25 -9.94
CA PHE A 28 -8.16 -6.09 -9.07
C PHE A 28 -9.60 -5.58 -9.04
N PHE A 29 -9.86 -4.29 -8.82
CA PHE A 29 -11.22 -3.74 -8.83
C PHE A 29 -11.89 -3.76 -10.22
N CYS A 30 -11.11 -3.78 -11.30
CA CYS A 30 -11.63 -3.88 -12.65
C CYS A 30 -11.94 -5.32 -13.09
N ASP A 31 -11.45 -6.34 -12.39
CA ASP A 31 -11.68 -7.73 -12.77
C ASP A 31 -13.16 -8.09 -12.54
N PRO A 32 -13.89 -8.58 -13.56
CA PRO A 32 -15.28 -9.01 -13.40
C PRO A 32 -15.49 -10.06 -12.29
N LYS A 33 -14.46 -10.86 -11.98
CA LYS A 33 -14.48 -11.87 -10.91
C LYS A 33 -14.61 -11.26 -9.51
N THR A 34 -14.29 -9.98 -9.33
CA THR A 34 -14.38 -9.29 -8.03
C THR A 34 -15.63 -8.43 -7.91
N SER A 35 -16.66 -8.68 -8.72
CA SER A 35 -17.90 -7.89 -8.77
C SER A 35 -18.68 -7.77 -7.46
N PHE A 36 -18.42 -8.63 -6.48
CA PHE A 36 -19.03 -8.56 -5.15
C PHE A 36 -18.32 -7.59 -4.19
N VAL A 37 -17.13 -7.07 -4.56
CA VAL A 37 -16.36 -6.13 -3.75
C VAL A 37 -16.80 -4.70 -4.07
N THR A 38 -17.48 -4.06 -3.12
CA THR A 38 -17.92 -2.66 -3.24
C THR A 38 -17.84 -1.92 -1.89
N GLY A 39 -17.73 -0.59 -1.96
CA GLY A 39 -17.65 0.28 -0.78
C GLY A 39 -16.37 0.14 0.06
N GLN A 40 -15.35 -0.57 -0.45
CA GLN A 40 -14.11 -0.81 0.28
C GLN A 40 -13.02 0.18 -0.10
N THR A 41 -12.18 0.52 0.88
CA THR A 41 -10.92 1.24 0.66
C THR A 41 -9.75 0.27 0.78
N LEU A 42 -8.99 0.09 -0.30
CA LEU A 42 -7.79 -0.73 -0.30
C LEU A 42 -6.54 0.16 -0.23
N TYR A 43 -5.80 0.09 0.87
CA TYR A 43 -4.56 0.83 1.04
C TYR A 43 -3.40 0.17 0.28
N VAL A 44 -2.79 0.92 -0.64
CA VAL A 44 -1.60 0.50 -1.40
C VAL A 44 -0.38 1.29 -0.93
N CYS A 45 0.00 1.09 0.33
CA CYS A 45 1.03 1.89 1.00
C CYS A 45 2.22 1.06 1.51
N GLY A 46 2.34 -0.20 1.09
CA GLY A 46 3.37 -1.12 1.58
C GLY A 46 3.31 -1.36 3.10
N GLY A 47 2.13 -1.16 3.72
CA GLY A 47 1.90 -1.28 5.16
C GLY A 47 2.16 -0.01 5.98
N ALA A 48 2.49 1.12 5.35
CA ALA A 48 2.82 2.35 6.08
C ALA A 48 1.68 2.87 6.96
N SER A 49 0.43 2.61 6.58
CA SER A 49 -0.76 3.01 7.34
C SER A 49 -0.93 2.24 8.66
N ILE A 50 -0.30 1.07 8.80
CA ILE A 50 -0.36 0.24 10.02
C ILE A 50 0.98 0.20 10.77
N GLY A 51 2.09 0.52 10.10
CA GLY A 51 3.45 0.44 10.66
C GLY A 51 3.74 1.38 11.83
N ALA A 52 2.82 2.29 12.17
CA ALA A 52 2.90 3.11 13.38
C ALA A 52 2.34 2.42 14.63
N LEU A 53 1.55 1.35 14.48
CA LEU A 53 0.97 0.61 15.61
C LEU A 53 1.87 -0.59 15.94
N THR A 54 2.88 -0.36 16.76
CA THR A 54 3.60 -1.43 17.47
C THR A 54 2.98 -1.53 18.87
N ILE A 55 2.18 -2.58 19.11
CA ILE A 55 1.80 -3.03 20.45
C ILE A 55 2.81 -4.06 20.96
#